data_AF-A0A816GEQ7-F1
#
_entry.id   AF-A0A816GEQ7-F1
#
_cell.length_a   1.000
_cell.length_b   1.000
_cell.length_c   1.000
_cell.angle_alpha   90.00
_cell.angle_beta   90.00
_cell.angle_gamma   90.00
#
_symmetry.space_group_name_H-M   'P 1'
#
loop_
_entity.id
_entity.type
_entity.pdbx_description
1 polymer ?
#
loop_
_entity_poly.entity_id
_entity_poly.type
_entity_poly.pdbx_seq_one_letter_code
_entity_poly.pdbx_strand_id
1 'polypeptide(L)'
;MQIFYPDLYPLHTIEDKSQIIQDGEDELHIPQRVHLSFRNIDSHGAYILDTSEYIYIYIGKAVSDHFVQNVFNVQTFSALPFDSYSLPELENPLSMKIHNFLSYLIQSRPHGVAIHIMREDSSHRHLFTRYLVDDKSESTMSYVEFLRYIREQIVK
;
A
#
# COMPACT_ATOMS: atom_id res chain seq x y z
N MET A 1 12.25 -11.55 -2.55
CA MET A 1 12.21 -10.94 -1.20
C MET A 1 10.79 -10.69 -0.68
N GLN A 2 9.81 -10.37 -1.55
CA GLN A 2 8.41 -10.09 -1.19
C GLN A 2 7.65 -11.18 -0.43
N ILE A 3 8.17 -12.41 -0.36
CA ILE A 3 7.56 -13.51 0.43
C ILE A 3 7.65 -13.21 1.94
N PHE A 4 8.74 -12.61 2.40
CA PHE A 4 8.99 -12.38 3.84
C PHE A 4 8.83 -10.92 4.26
N TYR A 5 9.07 -9.98 3.34
CA TYR A 5 8.93 -8.55 3.58
C TYR A 5 8.31 -7.92 2.32
N PRO A 6 6.98 -7.81 2.26
CA PRO A 6 6.29 -7.17 1.14
C PRO A 6 6.66 -5.68 1.03
N ASP A 7 6.40 -5.09 -0.14
CA ASP A 7 6.65 -3.68 -0.35
C ASP A 7 5.39 -2.85 -0.05
N LEU A 8 5.53 -1.79 0.75
CA LEU A 8 4.44 -0.88 1.10
C LEU A 8 4.67 0.49 0.46
N TYR A 9 3.65 1.00 -0.24
CA TYR A 9 3.70 2.23 -1.02
C TYR A 9 2.57 3.19 -0.63
N PRO A 10 2.87 4.45 -0.27
CA PRO A 10 1.84 5.46 -0.04
C PRO A 10 1.29 5.97 -1.38
N LEU A 11 0.04 5.65 -1.69
CA LEU A 11 -0.63 6.09 -2.91
C LEU A 11 -1.06 7.56 -2.85
N HIS A 12 -1.46 8.02 -1.67
CA HIS A 12 -1.93 9.39 -1.46
C HIS A 12 -0.86 10.46 -1.72
N THR A 13 0.43 10.09 -1.82
CA THR A 13 1.55 10.98 -2.15
C THR A 13 2.20 10.64 -3.49
N ILE A 14 1.52 9.91 -4.38
CA ILE A 14 2.08 9.48 -5.68
C ILE A 14 2.47 10.67 -6.57
N GLU A 15 1.80 11.82 -6.44
CA GLU A 15 2.11 13.00 -7.26
C GLU A 15 3.30 13.80 -6.73
N ASP A 16 3.52 13.78 -5.41
CA ASP A 16 4.55 14.61 -4.76
C ASP A 16 5.88 13.87 -4.57
N LYS A 17 5.81 12.56 -4.30
CA LYS A 17 6.95 11.74 -3.81
C LYS A 17 7.14 10.46 -4.63
N SER A 18 6.95 10.54 -5.94
CA SER A 18 7.27 9.46 -6.87
C SER A 18 8.62 9.66 -7.54
N GLN A 19 9.35 8.57 -7.72
CA GLN A 19 10.35 8.49 -8.78
C GLN A 19 9.62 8.41 -10.12
N ILE A 20 10.01 9.26 -11.07
CA ILE A 20 9.46 9.25 -12.43
C ILE A 20 10.39 8.45 -13.33
N ILE A 21 9.83 7.47 -14.03
CA ILE A 21 10.52 6.67 -15.05
C ILE A 21 9.82 6.91 -16.39
N GLN A 22 10.58 7.15 -17.45
CA GLN A 22 10.02 7.24 -18.80
C GLN A 22 9.73 5.82 -19.33
N ASP A 23 8.49 5.58 -19.72
CA ASP A 23 8.04 4.34 -20.37
C ASP A 23 7.47 4.67 -21.76
N GLY A 24 8.37 4.78 -22.75
CA GLY A 24 7.99 5.26 -24.07
C GLY A 24 7.66 6.75 -24.07
N GLU A 25 6.44 7.11 -24.48
CA GLU A 25 5.92 8.48 -24.45
C GLU A 25 5.23 8.84 -23.11
N ASP A 26 4.99 7.84 -22.25
CA ASP A 26 4.29 8.01 -20.98
C ASP A 26 5.26 8.08 -19.78
N GLU A 27 4.82 8.72 -18.71
CA GLU A 27 5.54 8.82 -17.45
C GLU A 27 4.97 7.84 -16.41
N LEU A 28 5.82 6.93 -15.93
CA LEU A 28 5.50 6.02 -14.83
C LEU A 28 5.92 6.64 -13.49
N HIS A 29 4.95 6.86 -12.61
CA HIS A 29 5.17 7.34 -11.26
C HIS A 29 5.27 6.18 -10.27
N ILE A 30 6.44 5.98 -9.68
CA ILE A 30 6.69 4.93 -8.67
C ILE A 30 6.83 5.60 -7.28
N PRO A 31 5.84 5.46 -6.38
CA PRO A 31 5.96 5.96 -5.01
C PRO A 31 7.17 5.37 -4.27
N GLN A 32 7.77 6.15 -3.37
CA GLN A 32 8.83 5.63 -2.51
C GLN A 32 8.28 4.60 -1.51
N ARG A 33 8.95 3.45 -1.41
CA ARG A 33 8.64 2.39 -0.43
C ARG A 33 8.82 2.90 0.99
N VAL A 34 7.92 2.49 1.88
CA VAL A 34 8.00 2.77 3.32
C VAL A 34 8.08 1.46 4.11
N HIS A 35 8.60 1.55 5.33
CA HIS A 35 8.73 0.40 6.22
C HIS A 35 7.36 -0.17 6.63
N LEU A 36 7.31 -1.47 6.89
CA LEU A 36 6.13 -2.21 7.30
C LEU A 36 5.80 -1.99 8.78
N SER A 37 5.50 -0.74 9.14
CA SER A 37 5.09 -0.33 10.48
C SER A 37 3.82 0.53 10.44
N PHE A 38 2.96 0.37 11.45
CA PHE A 38 1.82 1.24 11.76
C PHE A 38 2.19 2.72 11.79
N ARG A 39 3.45 3.06 12.12
CA ARG A 39 3.92 4.46 12.09
C ARG A 39 3.86 5.11 10.72
N ASN A 40 3.91 4.31 9.65
CA ASN A 40 3.81 4.80 8.28
C ASN A 40 2.38 4.78 7.73
N ILE A 41 1.41 4.29 8.52
CA ILE A 41 0.00 4.22 8.16
C ILE A 41 -0.76 5.33 8.87
N ASP A 42 -1.31 6.26 8.09
CA ASP A 42 -2.14 7.37 8.55
C ASP A 42 -3.59 7.16 8.10
N SER A 43 -4.54 7.55 8.93
CA SER A 43 -5.97 7.51 8.59
C SER A 43 -6.35 8.40 7.41
N HIS A 44 -5.56 9.43 7.09
CA HIS A 44 -5.76 10.31 5.93
C HIS A 44 -5.10 9.77 4.65
N GLY A 45 -4.41 8.64 4.74
CA GLY A 45 -3.67 8.05 3.63
C GLY A 45 -4.40 6.90 2.93
N ALA A 46 -3.92 6.62 1.73
CA ALA A 46 -4.17 5.38 1.00
C ALA A 46 -2.84 4.70 0.66
N TYR A 47 -2.83 3.37 0.65
CA TYR A 47 -1.61 2.57 0.55
C TYR A 47 -1.78 1.34 -0.33
N ILE A 48 -0.74 0.98 -1.08
CA ILE A 48 -0.59 -0.34 -1.72
C ILE A 48 0.36 -1.17 -0.87
N LEU A 49 -0.03 -2.40 -0.56
CA LEU A 49 0.85 -3.43 -0.04
C LEU A 49 0.99 -4.55 -1.09
N ASP A 50 2.18 -4.64 -1.65
CA ASP A 50 2.54 -5.58 -2.70
C ASP A 50 3.13 -6.86 -2.11
N THR A 51 2.27 -7.89 -1.94
CA THR A 51 2.66 -9.19 -1.37
C THR A 51 2.89 -10.22 -2.47
N SER A 52 3.47 -11.37 -2.17
CA SER A 52 3.70 -12.41 -3.19
C SER A 52 2.43 -12.97 -3.84
N GLU A 53 1.28 -12.94 -3.15
CA GLU A 53 0.02 -13.57 -3.60
C GLU A 53 -1.05 -12.55 -4.01
N TYR A 54 -1.08 -11.39 -3.36
CA TYR A 54 -2.10 -10.37 -3.55
C TYR A 54 -1.51 -8.96 -3.52
N ILE A 55 -2.15 -8.03 -4.22
CA ILE A 55 -1.98 -6.60 -3.98
C ILE A 55 -3.13 -6.14 -3.10
N TYR A 56 -2.81 -5.61 -1.92
CA TYR A 56 -3.81 -4.99 -1.06
C TYR A 56 -3.79 -3.48 -1.26
N ILE A 57 -4.96 -2.88 -1.43
CA ILE A 57 -5.15 -1.43 -1.42
C ILE A 57 -5.89 -1.07 -0.14
N TYR A 58 -5.20 -0.42 0.78
CA TYR A 58 -5.75 0.00 2.06
C TYR A 58 -6.14 1.47 2.02
N ILE A 59 -7.39 1.77 2.38
CA ILE A 59 -7.94 3.12 2.41
C ILE A 59 -8.19 3.54 3.85
N GLY A 60 -7.50 4.59 4.30
CA GLY A 60 -7.69 5.19 5.61
C GLY A 60 -9.06 5.87 5.75
N LYS A 61 -9.62 5.85 6.95
CA LYS A 61 -10.98 6.35 7.23
C LYS A 61 -11.18 7.85 7.00
N ALA A 62 -10.11 8.63 7.05
CA ALA A 62 -10.07 10.09 6.95
C ALA A 62 -9.37 10.53 5.66
N VAL A 63 -9.22 9.64 4.68
CA VAL A 63 -8.69 9.98 3.36
C VAL A 63 -9.50 11.12 2.75
N SER A 64 -8.85 12.00 1.99
CA SER A 64 -9.53 13.15 1.40
C SER A 64 -10.61 12.72 0.40
N ASP A 65 -11.77 13.40 0.45
CA ASP A 65 -12.86 13.16 -0.52
C ASP A 65 -12.38 13.38 -1.96
N HIS A 66 -11.44 14.30 -2.17
CA HIS A 66 -10.78 14.49 -3.47
C HIS A 66 -10.10 13.22 -3.97
N PHE A 67 -9.33 12.52 -3.12
CA PHE A 67 -8.70 11.26 -3.49
C PHE A 67 -9.76 10.19 -3.77
N VAL A 68 -10.76 10.07 -2.89
CA VAL A 68 -11.83 9.06 -3.04
C VAL A 68 -12.59 9.27 -4.35
N GLN A 69 -12.94 10.51 -4.69
CA GLN A 69 -13.67 10.83 -5.90
C GLN A 69 -12.83 10.55 -7.16
N ASN A 70 -11.57 10.96 -7.18
CA ASN A 70 -10.70 10.77 -8.35
C ASN A 70 -10.25 9.32 -8.54
N VAL A 71 -10.27 8.48 -7.49
CA VAL A 71 -9.78 7.08 -7.57
C VAL A 71 -10.91 6.06 -7.59
N PHE A 72 -12.02 6.33 -6.91
CA PHE A 72 -13.13 5.38 -6.76
C PHE A 72 -14.47 5.89 -7.34
N ASN A 73 -14.52 7.14 -7.81
CA ASN A 73 -15.74 7.77 -8.34
C ASN A 73 -16.93 7.77 -7.34
N VAL A 74 -16.62 7.91 -6.06
CA VAL A 74 -17.62 8.09 -4.99
C VAL A 74 -17.30 9.34 -4.18
N GLN A 75 -18.32 9.92 -3.54
CA GLN A 75 -18.18 11.23 -2.91
C GLN A 75 -17.38 11.24 -1.61
N THR A 76 -17.45 10.15 -0.83
CA THR A 76 -16.84 10.08 0.51
C THR A 76 -16.39 8.66 0.83
N PHE A 77 -15.52 8.52 1.83
CA PHE A 77 -15.07 7.22 2.34
C PHE A 77 -16.23 6.27 2.69
N SER A 78 -17.32 6.78 3.28
CA SER A 78 -18.46 5.95 3.68
C SER A 78 -19.20 5.30 2.50
N ALA A 79 -19.10 5.89 1.30
CA ALA A 79 -19.70 5.36 0.08
C ALA A 79 -18.84 4.27 -0.59
N LEU A 80 -17.61 4.05 -0.13
CA LEU A 80 -16.77 2.97 -0.64
C LEU A 80 -17.34 1.60 -0.23
N PRO A 81 -17.32 0.60 -1.13
CA PRO A 81 -17.64 -0.76 -0.75
C PRO A 81 -16.69 -1.25 0.35
N PHE A 82 -17.18 -2.11 1.25
CA PHE A 82 -16.37 -2.66 2.34
C PHE A 82 -15.16 -3.44 1.84
N ASP A 83 -15.39 -4.26 0.82
CA ASP A 83 -14.36 -4.99 0.09
C ASP A 83 -14.65 -4.85 -1.42
N SER A 84 -13.62 -4.58 -2.21
CA SER A 84 -13.69 -4.57 -3.68
C SER A 84 -12.48 -5.28 -4.26
N TYR A 85 -12.61 -5.82 -5.47
CA TYR A 85 -11.56 -6.58 -6.15
C TYR A 85 -11.02 -5.87 -7.40
N SER A 86 -11.55 -4.69 -7.72
CA SER A 86 -11.07 -3.88 -8.84
C SER A 86 -11.21 -2.39 -8.55
N LEU A 87 -10.26 -1.62 -9.08
CA LEU A 87 -10.28 -0.16 -9.10
C LEU A 87 -11.03 0.27 -10.36
N PRO A 88 -11.98 1.23 -10.31
CA PRO A 88 -12.60 1.74 -11.52
C PRO A 88 -11.57 2.49 -12.39
N GLU A 89 -11.68 2.35 -13.70
CA GLU A 89 -10.90 3.13 -14.66
C GLU A 89 -11.59 4.49 -14.86
N LEU A 90 -10.91 5.56 -14.45
CA LEU A 90 -11.42 6.92 -14.53
C LEU A 90 -10.46 7.79 -15.35
N GLU A 91 -11.03 8.64 -16.19
CA GLU A 91 -10.29 9.60 -17.03
C GLU A 91 -9.86 10.82 -16.22
N ASN A 92 -8.93 10.62 -15.28
CA ASN A 92 -8.26 11.71 -14.57
C ASN A 92 -6.78 11.35 -14.29
N PRO A 93 -5.90 12.36 -14.11
CA PRO A 93 -4.46 12.11 -13.96
C PRO A 93 -4.11 11.21 -12.78
N LEU A 94 -4.79 11.35 -11.64
CA LEU A 94 -4.50 10.56 -10.44
C LEU A 94 -4.86 9.08 -10.63
N SER A 95 -6.04 8.81 -11.18
CA SER A 95 -6.49 7.46 -11.55
C SER A 95 -5.51 6.82 -12.53
N MET A 96 -5.16 7.51 -13.62
CA MET A 96 -4.22 7.00 -14.62
C MET A 96 -2.85 6.65 -14.00
N LYS A 97 -2.28 7.51 -13.15
CA LYS A 97 -1.02 7.24 -12.46
C LYS A 97 -1.08 5.99 -11.58
N ILE A 98 -2.17 5.83 -10.81
CA ILE A 98 -2.38 4.66 -9.95
C ILE A 98 -2.53 3.39 -10.78
N HIS A 99 -3.30 3.43 -11.88
CA HIS A 99 -3.46 2.30 -12.79
C HIS A 99 -2.16 1.91 -13.50
N ASN A 100 -1.37 2.89 -13.94
CA ASN A 100 -0.05 2.64 -14.54
C ASN A 100 0.89 1.99 -13.52
N PHE A 101 0.89 2.48 -12.27
CA PHE A 101 1.68 1.88 -11.20
C PHE A 101 1.22 0.46 -10.84
N LEU A 102 -0.09 0.22 -10.74
CA LEU A 102 -0.64 -1.13 -10.54
C LEU A 102 -0.27 -2.07 -11.68
N SER A 103 -0.37 -1.60 -12.92
CA SER A 103 0.00 -2.36 -14.11
C SER A 103 1.47 -2.73 -14.10
N TYR A 104 2.35 -1.80 -13.72
CA TYR A 104 3.77 -2.06 -13.53
C TYR A 104 4.01 -3.17 -12.48
N LEU A 105 3.34 -3.12 -11.32
CA LEU A 105 3.45 -4.15 -10.30
C LEU A 105 2.96 -5.52 -10.79
N ILE A 106 1.85 -5.56 -11.52
CA ILE A 106 1.24 -6.81 -12.01
C ILE A 106 2.07 -7.43 -13.14
N GLN A 107 2.55 -6.62 -14.09
CA GLN A 107 3.35 -7.09 -15.24
C GLN A 107 4.70 -7.66 -14.82
N SER A 108 5.21 -7.28 -13.64
CA SER A 108 6.41 -7.88 -13.06
C SER A 108 6.24 -9.37 -12.73
N ARG A 109 5.02 -9.92 -12.81
CA ARG A 109 4.66 -11.28 -12.39
C ARG A 109 4.14 -12.14 -13.55
N PRO A 110 4.60 -13.41 -13.67
CA PRO A 110 4.23 -14.28 -14.78
C PRO A 110 2.76 -14.78 -14.77
N HIS A 111 2.06 -14.72 -13.65
CA HIS A 111 0.69 -15.25 -13.51
C HIS A 111 -0.37 -14.19 -13.20
N GLY A 112 -0.03 -12.91 -13.32
CA GLY A 112 -0.88 -11.82 -12.82
C GLY A 112 -1.02 -11.87 -11.28
N VAL A 113 -1.78 -10.93 -10.73
CA VAL A 113 -2.09 -10.90 -9.30
C VAL A 113 -3.48 -10.33 -9.04
N ALA A 114 -4.15 -10.85 -8.02
CA ALA A 114 -5.46 -10.34 -7.61
C ALA A 114 -5.31 -9.11 -6.68
N ILE A 115 -6.20 -8.14 -6.87
CA ILE A 115 -6.27 -6.91 -6.09
C ILE A 115 -7.37 -7.07 -5.03
N HIS A 116 -7.07 -6.63 -3.81
CA HIS A 116 -8.02 -6.56 -2.70
C HIS A 116 -8.03 -5.15 -2.12
N ILE A 117 -9.10 -4.41 -2.37
CA ILE A 117 -9.32 -3.09 -1.80
C ILE A 117 -10.07 -3.26 -0.48
N MET A 118 -9.54 -2.68 0.59
CA MET A 118 -10.13 -2.73 1.92
C MET A 118 -10.12 -1.36 2.59
N ARG A 119 -11.17 -1.11 3.36
CA ARG A 119 -11.31 0.07 4.22
C ARG A 119 -10.68 -0.16 5.60
N GLU A 120 -10.25 0.92 6.25
CA GLU A 120 -9.76 0.91 7.64
C GLU A 120 -10.77 0.34 8.66
N ASP A 121 -12.07 0.47 8.39
CA ASP A 121 -13.16 -0.05 9.24
C ASP A 121 -13.71 -1.41 8.78
N SER A 122 -13.08 -2.05 7.77
CA SER A 122 -13.44 -3.42 7.37
C SER A 122 -13.05 -4.44 8.44
N SER A 123 -13.89 -5.47 8.62
CA SER A 123 -13.55 -6.64 9.45
C SER A 123 -12.31 -7.38 8.94
N HIS A 124 -11.98 -7.23 7.65
CA HIS A 124 -10.85 -7.85 6.99
C HIS A 124 -9.55 -7.04 7.09
N ARG A 125 -9.53 -5.90 7.79
CA ARG A 125 -8.31 -5.08 8.00
C ARG A 125 -7.10 -5.89 8.46
N HIS A 126 -7.33 -6.93 9.27
CA HIS A 126 -6.28 -7.80 9.80
C HIS A 126 -5.43 -8.47 8.69
N LEU A 127 -5.99 -8.66 7.48
CA LEU A 127 -5.26 -9.20 6.32
C LEU A 127 -4.15 -8.28 5.83
N PHE A 128 -4.32 -6.97 5.98
CA PHE A 128 -3.28 -5.98 5.71
C PHE A 128 -2.34 -5.82 6.91
N THR A 129 -2.90 -5.60 8.11
CA THR A 129 -2.07 -5.25 9.28
C THR A 129 -1.15 -6.37 9.74
N ARG A 130 -1.44 -7.64 9.43
CA ARG A 130 -0.54 -8.77 9.72
C ARG A 130 0.83 -8.65 9.04
N TYR A 131 0.93 -7.87 7.96
CA TYR A 131 2.19 -7.64 7.25
C TYR A 131 3.01 -6.49 7.84
N LEU A 132 2.51 -5.76 8.84
CA LEU A 132 3.25 -4.69 9.52
C LEU A 132 4.24 -5.27 10.55
N VAL A 133 5.20 -6.04 10.05
CA VAL A 133 6.10 -6.90 10.83
C VAL A 133 7.19 -6.14 11.60
N ASP A 134 7.37 -4.84 11.33
CA ASP A 134 8.38 -4.04 12.04
C ASP A 134 7.93 -3.66 13.46
N ASP A 135 6.62 -3.71 13.71
CA ASP A 135 6.05 -3.42 15.02
C ASP A 135 6.07 -4.62 15.96
N LYS A 136 5.96 -4.32 17.25
CA LYS A 136 5.87 -5.33 18.30
C LYS A 136 4.53 -6.05 18.22
N SER A 137 4.54 -7.36 18.37
CA SER A 137 3.33 -8.17 18.60
C SER A 137 3.38 -8.86 19.96
N GLU A 138 2.32 -9.56 20.35
CA GLU A 138 2.26 -10.28 21.63
C GLU A 138 3.37 -11.34 21.77
N SER A 139 3.82 -11.91 20.65
CA SER A 139 4.82 -13.00 20.62
C SER A 139 6.15 -12.61 19.97
N THR A 140 6.29 -11.37 19.48
CA THR A 140 7.49 -10.93 18.76
C THR A 140 7.98 -9.57 19.25
N MET A 141 9.31 -9.42 19.27
CA MET A 141 9.96 -8.11 19.47
C MET A 141 9.75 -7.26 18.21
N SER A 142 9.64 -5.94 18.39
CA SER A 142 9.74 -4.99 17.27
C SER A 142 11.10 -5.07 16.59
N TYR A 143 11.20 -4.56 15.35
CA TYR A 143 12.46 -4.51 14.62
C TYR A 143 13.58 -3.80 15.40
N VAL A 144 13.27 -2.69 16.06
CA VAL A 144 14.24 -1.92 16.88
C VAL A 144 14.71 -2.73 18.11
N GLU A 145 13.79 -3.40 18.80
CA GLU A 145 14.13 -4.27 19.94
C GLU A 145 15.00 -5.46 19.49
N PHE A 146 14.70 -6.05 18.34
CA PHE A 146 15.47 -7.15 17.75
C PHE A 146 16.89 -6.73 17.39
N LEU A 147 17.08 -5.56 16.76
CA LEU A 147 18.41 -5.03 16.48
C LEU A 147 19.21 -4.76 17.76
N ARG A 148 18.56 -4.24 18.80
CA ARG A 148 19.21 -4.06 20.11
C ARG A 148 19.61 -5.40 20.72
N TYR A 149 18.74 -6.40 20.68
CA TYR A 149 19.03 -7.76 21.15
C TYR A 149 20.24 -8.38 20.43
N ILE A 150 20.29 -8.31 19.10
CA ILE A 150 21.44 -8.81 18.32
C ILE A 150 22.73 -8.10 18.76
N ARG A 151 22.70 -6.77 18.88
CA ARG A 151 23.87 -6.00 19.31
C ARG A 151 24.38 -6.47 20.67
N GLU A 152 23.49 -6.72 21.64
CA GLU A 152 23.86 -7.22 22.97
C GLU A 152 24.47 -8.62 22.92
N GLN A 153 24.05 -9.49 22.00
CA GLN A 153 24.62 -10.83 21.83
C GLN A 153 25.98 -10.84 21.15
N ILE A 154 26.24 -9.91 20.22
CA ILE A 154 27.52 -9.81 19.51
C ILE A 154 28.62 -9.18 20.37
N VAL A 155 28.25 -8.26 21.27
CA VAL A 155 29.21 -7.56 22.14
C VAL A 155 29.63 -8.40 23.36
N LYS A 156 29.01 -9.57 23.57
CA LYS A 156 29.47 -10.60 24.52
C LYS A 156 30.61 -11.43 23.93
#